data_AF-A0A965UND3-F1
#
_entry.id   AF-A0A965UND3-F1
#
_cell.length_a   1.000
_cell.length_b   1.000
_cell.length_c   1.000
_cell.angle_alpha   90.00
_cell.angle_beta   90.00
_cell.angle_gamma   90.00
#
_symmetry.space_group_name_H-M   'P 1'
#
loop_
_entity.id
_entity.type
_entity.pdbx_description
1 polymer ?
#
loop_
_entity_poly.entity_id
_entity_poly.type
_entity_poly.pdbx_seq_one_letter_code
_entity_poly.pdbx_strand_id
1 'polypeptide(L)'
;MAKFKLGKNALLTPPSGLNFDDVVDVSINVSGDELDATVFGDSESQVTPGLADITFEIVCTNHSTTAGATGTITAAGFTAVPVMVDKINGKSGPKGRWEYTITYSPTLG
;
A
#
# COMPACT_ATOMS: atom_id res chain seq x y z
N MET A 1 -6.92 -10.05 12.04
CA MET A 1 -6.42 -9.35 10.84
C MET A 1 -6.88 -7.91 10.93
N ALA A 2 -5.96 -6.98 11.17
CA ALA A 2 -6.29 -5.56 11.26
C ALA A 2 -6.13 -4.94 9.86
N LYS A 3 -7.18 -4.28 9.37
CA LYS A 3 -7.16 -3.53 8.11
C LYS A 3 -7.22 -2.05 8.44
N PHE A 4 -6.20 -1.31 8.03
CA PHE A 4 -6.12 0.13 8.24
C PHE A 4 -6.40 0.83 6.91
N LYS A 5 -7.48 1.61 6.88
CA LYS A 5 -7.79 2.48 5.76
C LYS A 5 -7.24 3.86 6.06
N LEU A 6 -6.27 4.27 5.25
CA LEU A 6 -5.50 5.50 5.49
C LEU A 6 -6.09 6.72 4.78
N GLY A 7 -6.84 6.49 3.70
CA GLY A 7 -7.34 7.56 2.85
C GLY A 7 -6.22 8.27 2.08
N LYS A 8 -6.60 9.04 1.05
CA LYS A 8 -5.67 9.71 0.12
C LYS A 8 -4.66 10.67 0.79
N ASN A 9 -5.00 11.22 1.96
CA ASN A 9 -4.20 12.24 2.64
C ASN A 9 -3.24 11.69 3.70
N ALA A 10 -3.22 10.37 3.94
CA ALA A 10 -2.14 9.80 4.72
C ALA A 10 -0.82 10.01 3.98
N LEU A 11 0.24 10.33 4.72
CA LEU A 11 1.62 10.46 4.22
C LEU A 11 1.98 9.24 3.35
N LEU A 12 1.77 9.35 2.04
CA LEU A 12 2.05 8.31 1.05
C LEU A 12 3.05 8.86 0.03
N THR A 13 4.18 8.17 -0.06
CA THR A 13 5.04 8.24 -1.24
C THR A 13 4.87 6.93 -1.99
N PRO A 14 4.13 6.92 -3.12
CA PRO A 14 3.84 5.69 -3.84
C PRO A 14 5.10 5.13 -4.52
N PRO A 15 5.17 3.80 -4.75
CA PRO A 15 6.24 3.19 -5.52
C PRO A 15 6.33 3.73 -6.95
N SER A 16 7.47 3.51 -7.60
CA SER A 16 7.68 3.86 -9.00
C SER A 16 6.58 3.28 -9.90
N GLY A 17 6.13 4.08 -10.85
CA GLY A 17 5.04 3.72 -11.76
C GLY A 17 3.63 4.07 -11.28
N LEU A 18 3.52 4.78 -10.15
CA LEU A 18 2.30 5.44 -9.69
C LEU A 18 2.54 6.92 -9.45
N ASN A 19 1.58 7.74 -9.88
CA ASN A 19 1.55 9.15 -9.56
C ASN A 19 0.59 9.40 -8.38
N PHE A 20 0.97 10.23 -7.42
CA PHE A 20 0.17 10.49 -6.22
C PHE A 20 -1.20 11.09 -6.56
N ASP A 21 -1.29 11.93 -7.60
CA ASP A 21 -2.55 12.53 -8.03
C ASP A 21 -3.59 11.50 -8.50
N ASP A 22 -3.11 10.39 -9.07
CA ASP A 22 -3.93 9.28 -9.55
C ASP A 22 -4.37 8.33 -8.43
N VAL A 23 -3.81 8.45 -7.22
CA VAL A 23 -4.20 7.64 -6.07
C VAL A 23 -5.57 8.08 -5.56
N VAL A 24 -6.45 7.10 -5.41
CA VAL A 24 -7.81 7.23 -4.90
C VAL A 24 -7.88 6.78 -3.44
N ASP A 25 -7.22 5.67 -3.11
CA ASP A 25 -7.28 5.08 -1.77
C ASP A 25 -6.01 4.27 -1.48
N VAL A 26 -5.67 4.17 -0.20
CA VAL A 26 -4.56 3.35 0.31
C VAL A 26 -5.06 2.56 1.50
N SER A 27 -4.83 1.26 1.46
CA SER A 27 -5.07 0.36 2.59
C SER A 27 -3.81 -0.40 2.94
N ILE A 28 -3.55 -0.56 4.24
CA ILE A 28 -2.50 -1.43 4.75
C ILE A 28 -3.19 -2.56 5.50
N ASN A 29 -2.96 -3.80 5.07
CA ASN A 29 -3.41 -4.97 5.80
C ASN A 29 -2.22 -5.57 6.55
N VAL A 30 -2.39 -5.76 7.85
CA VAL A 30 -1.37 -6.39 8.71
C VAL A 30 -1.99 -7.58 9.44
N SER A 31 -1.34 -8.74 9.33
CA SER A 31 -1.69 -9.95 10.07
C SER A 31 -0.47 -10.56 10.76
N GLY A 32 -0.62 -10.88 12.04
CA GLY A 32 0.36 -11.62 12.83
C GLY A 32 -0.33 -12.22 14.07
N ASP A 33 0.25 -13.28 14.63
CA ASP A 33 -0.33 -14.01 15.77
C ASP A 33 -0.26 -13.20 17.07
N GLU A 34 0.70 -12.27 17.21
CA GLU A 34 0.86 -11.35 18.34
C GLU A 34 1.18 -9.93 17.84
N LEU A 35 0.23 -9.30 17.17
CA LEU A 35 0.43 -7.96 16.59
C LEU A 35 0.18 -6.86 17.65
N ASP A 36 1.25 -6.34 18.25
CA ASP A 36 1.20 -5.12 19.07
C ASP A 36 1.22 -3.87 18.15
N ALA A 37 0.12 -3.67 17.41
CA ALA A 37 -0.02 -2.52 16.52
C ALA A 37 -0.53 -1.31 17.33
N THR A 38 0.39 -0.47 17.81
CA THR A 38 0.00 0.82 18.40
C THR A 38 -0.25 1.83 17.28
N VAL A 39 -1.53 2.12 17.00
CA VAL A 39 -1.93 3.17 16.06
C VAL A 39 -1.95 4.50 16.82
N PHE A 40 -0.88 5.28 16.72
CA PHE A 40 -0.95 6.68 17.09
C PHE A 40 -1.59 7.46 15.94
N GLY A 41 -2.73 8.09 16.20
CA GLY A 41 -3.30 9.06 15.28
C GLY A 41 -2.23 10.08 14.86
N ASP A 42 -2.12 10.32 13.56
CA ASP A 42 -1.20 11.24 12.90
C ASP A 42 0.31 11.03 13.15
N SER A 43 0.73 9.97 13.85
CA SER A 43 2.14 9.72 14.18
C SER A 43 2.49 8.25 13.94
N GLU A 44 3.36 8.00 12.97
CA GLU A 44 4.08 6.76 12.62
C GLU A 44 3.59 5.44 13.26
N SER A 45 2.91 4.59 12.46
CA SER A 45 2.75 3.17 12.80
C SER A 45 4.12 2.48 12.73
N GLN A 46 4.66 2.07 13.89
CA GLN A 46 5.87 1.25 13.95
C GLN A 46 5.49 -0.23 13.96
N VAL A 47 5.46 -0.85 12.76
CA VAL A 47 5.44 -2.32 12.66
C VAL A 47 6.74 -2.75 11.99
N THR A 48 7.54 -3.54 12.70
CA THR A 48 8.77 -4.11 12.16
C THR A 48 8.41 -5.19 11.13
N PRO A 49 8.81 -5.04 9.86
CA PRO A 49 8.61 -6.08 8.85
C PRO A 49 9.34 -7.37 9.26
N GLY A 50 8.64 -8.51 9.28
CA GLY A 50 9.21 -9.83 9.63
C GLY A 50 8.54 -10.56 10.80
N LEU A 51 7.74 -9.87 11.63
CA LEU A 51 6.89 -10.48 12.67
C LEU A 51 5.42 -10.60 12.25
N ALA A 52 5.06 -9.98 11.13
CA ALA A 52 3.71 -9.93 10.59
C ALA A 52 3.74 -9.89 9.06
N ASP A 53 2.74 -10.52 8.44
CA ASP A 53 2.46 -10.37 7.02
C ASP A 53 1.84 -9.00 6.78
N ILE A 54 2.50 -8.18 5.97
CA ILE A 54 2.06 -6.83 5.62
C ILE A 54 1.78 -6.80 4.13
N THR A 55 0.64 -6.23 3.73
CA THR A 55 0.35 -5.93 2.33
C THR A 55 -0.16 -4.51 2.20
N PHE A 56 0.27 -3.81 1.14
CA PHE A 56 -0.21 -2.49 0.79
C PHE A 56 -1.10 -2.60 -0.44
N GLU A 57 -2.31 -2.08 -0.36
CA GLU A 57 -3.25 -2.00 -1.48
C GLU A 57 -3.45 -0.54 -1.86
N ILE A 58 -3.02 -0.17 -3.07
CA ILE A 58 -3.22 1.17 -3.62
C ILE A 58 -4.25 1.10 -4.72
N VAL A 59 -5.34 1.87 -4.57
CA VAL A 59 -6.33 2.09 -5.62
C VAL A 59 -5.94 3.34 -6.38
N CYS A 60 -5.76 3.22 -7.69
CA CYS A 60 -5.36 4.32 -8.57
C CYS A 60 -6.16 4.32 -9.88
N THR A 61 -6.16 5.45 -10.59
CA THR A 61 -6.83 5.58 -11.89
C THR A 61 -5.91 5.42 -13.08
N ASN A 62 -4.60 5.43 -12.85
CA ASN A 62 -3.57 5.21 -13.85
C ASN A 62 -2.32 4.59 -13.20
N HIS A 63 -1.60 3.74 -13.94
CA HIS A 63 -0.34 3.16 -13.51
C HIS A 63 0.53 2.78 -14.71
N SER A 64 1.85 2.76 -14.52
CA SER A 64 2.82 2.20 -15.49
C SER A 64 3.62 1.03 -14.92
N THR A 65 3.28 0.58 -13.71
CA THR A 65 3.92 -0.56 -13.06
C THR A 65 3.44 -1.91 -13.61
N THR A 66 4.20 -2.97 -13.34
CA THR A 66 3.92 -4.35 -13.78
C THR A 66 4.06 -5.32 -12.60
N ALA A 67 3.41 -6.48 -12.67
CA ALA A 67 3.62 -7.55 -11.69
C ALA A 67 5.12 -7.94 -11.64
N GLY A 68 5.66 -8.11 -10.43
CA GLY A 68 7.08 -8.33 -10.17
C GLY A 68 7.95 -7.06 -10.18
N ALA A 69 7.41 -5.89 -10.51
CA ALA A 69 8.16 -4.64 -10.37
C ALA A 69 8.44 -4.36 -8.90
N THR A 70 9.67 -3.95 -8.61
CA THR A 70 10.10 -3.57 -7.26
C THR A 70 10.15 -2.06 -7.12
N GLY A 71 9.98 -1.58 -5.89
CA GLY A 71 10.05 -0.18 -5.57
C GLY A 71 10.10 0.05 -4.08
N THR A 72 9.89 1.30 -3.69
CA THR A 72 9.92 1.72 -2.29
C THR A 72 8.62 2.44 -1.98
N ILE A 73 7.93 2.03 -0.92
CA ILE A 73 6.73 2.71 -0.42
C ILE A 73 7.03 3.40 0.90
N THR A 74 6.47 4.59 1.08
CA THR A 74 6.35 5.21 2.40
C THR A 74 4.87 5.41 2.68
N ALA A 75 4.34 4.84 3.78
CA ALA A 75 2.92 4.95 4.12
C ALA A 75 2.72 4.84 5.64
N ALA A 76 2.05 5.81 6.25
CA ALA A 76 1.56 5.72 7.64
C ALA A 76 2.56 5.22 8.71
N GLY A 77 3.82 5.64 8.62
CA GLY A 77 4.89 5.23 9.54
C GLY A 77 5.83 4.15 9.01
N PHE A 78 5.43 3.42 7.97
CA PHE A 78 6.35 2.62 7.17
C PHE A 78 7.19 3.58 6.32
N THR A 79 8.47 3.73 6.67
CA THR A 79 9.40 4.61 5.95
C THR A 79 10.29 3.80 5.04
N ALA A 80 10.27 4.14 3.75
CA ALA A 80 11.13 3.56 2.73
C ALA A 80 11.13 2.01 2.70
N VAL A 81 9.95 1.39 2.80
CA VAL A 81 9.83 -0.07 2.77
C VAL A 81 10.02 -0.59 1.34
N PRO A 82 10.97 -1.51 1.10
CA PRO A 82 11.13 -2.14 -0.20
C PRO A 82 9.97 -3.11 -0.44
N VAL A 83 9.31 -2.97 -1.58
CA VAL A 83 8.12 -3.74 -1.94
C VAL A 83 8.18 -4.26 -3.37
N MET A 84 7.42 -5.31 -3.64
CA MET A 84 7.20 -5.86 -4.97
C MET A 84 5.71 -5.86 -5.29
N VAL A 85 5.36 -5.59 -6.55
CA VAL A 85 3.98 -5.75 -7.05
C VAL A 85 3.64 -7.22 -7.17
N ASP A 86 2.71 -7.70 -6.35
CA ASP A 86 2.22 -9.09 -6.46
C ASP A 86 1.15 -9.20 -7.55
N LYS A 87 0.24 -8.22 -7.57
CA LYS A 87 -0.97 -8.29 -8.40
C LYS A 87 -1.46 -6.91 -8.78
N ILE A 88 -2.00 -6.81 -9.99
CA ILE A 88 -2.73 -5.65 -10.49
C ILE A 88 -4.12 -6.13 -10.91
N ASN A 89 -5.17 -5.59 -10.29
CA ASN A 89 -6.55 -5.87 -10.66
C ASN A 89 -7.20 -4.60 -11.19
N GLY A 90 -7.71 -4.62 -12.42
CA GLY A 90 -8.52 -3.55 -12.98
C GLY A 90 -10.01 -3.85 -12.83
N LYS A 91 -10.79 -2.83 -12.45
CA LYS A 91 -12.26 -2.86 -12.53
C LYS A 91 -12.76 -1.64 -13.30
N SER A 92 -13.83 -1.83 -14.05
CA SER A 92 -14.54 -0.71 -14.67
C SER A 92 -15.36 0.01 -13.60
N GLY A 93 -15.13 1.31 -13.48
CA GLY A 93 -15.91 2.23 -12.66
C GLY A 93 -17.04 2.90 -13.47
N PRO A 94 -17.89 3.69 -12.79
CA PRO A 94 -18.93 4.47 -13.45
C PRO A 94 -18.36 5.41 -14.51
N LYS A 95 -19.10 5.63 -15.60
CA LYS A 95 -18.74 6.56 -16.69
C LYS A 95 -17.45 6.18 -17.45
N GLY A 96 -17.09 4.90 -17.48
CA GLY A 96 -15.93 4.41 -18.26
C GLY A 96 -14.58 4.72 -17.63
N ARG A 97 -14.54 5.19 -16.38
CA ARG A 97 -13.29 5.37 -15.63
C ARG A 97 -12.80 4.00 -15.16
N TRP A 98 -11.52 3.69 -15.36
CA TRP A 98 -10.91 2.48 -14.81
C TRP A 98 -10.31 2.79 -13.43
N GLU A 99 -10.50 1.85 -12.50
CA GLU A 99 -9.80 1.83 -11.22
C GLU A 99 -8.96 0.56 -11.15
N TYR A 100 -7.70 0.74 -10.74
CA TYR A 100 -6.74 -0.34 -10.60
C TYR A 100 -6.38 -0.47 -9.12
N THR A 101 -6.52 -1.67 -8.58
CA THR A 101 -6.01 -2.04 -7.27
C THR A 101 -4.70 -2.77 -7.46
N ILE A 102 -3.61 -2.16 -6.98
CA ILE A 102 -2.28 -2.73 -7.01
C ILE A 102 -1.93 -3.19 -5.60
N THR A 103 -1.59 -4.47 -5.48
CA THR A 103 -1.18 -5.10 -4.23
C THR A 103 0.33 -5.21 -4.20
N TYR A 104 0.93 -4.73 -3.12
CA TYR A 104 2.36 -4.77 -2.86
C TYR A 104 2.65 -5.57 -1.60
N SER A 105 3.66 -6.43 -1.66
CA SER A 105 4.23 -7.10 -0.49
C SER A 105 5.65 -6.60 -0.22
N PRO A 106 6.05 -6.44 1.05
CA PRO A 106 7.43 -6.18 1.41
C PRO A 106 8.35 -7.28 0.87
N THR A 107 9.46 -6.88 0.25
CA THR A 107 10.53 -7.83 -0.06
C THR A 107 11.42 -7.90 1.17
N LEU A 108 11.43 -9.05 1.86
CA LEU A 108 12.41 -9.31 2.91
C LEU A 108 13.80 -9.28 2.26
N GLY A 109 14.67 -8.42 2.81
CA GLY A 109 16.10 -8.41 2.47
C GLY A 109 16.83 -9.59 3.08
#